data_AF-A0A3R9YU22-F1
#
_entry.id   AF-A0A3R9YU22-F1
#
_cell.length_a   1.000
_cell.length_b   1.000
_cell.length_c   1.000
_cell.angle_alpha   90.00
_cell.angle_beta   90.00
_cell.angle_gamma   90.00
#
_symmetry.space_group_name_H-M   'P 1'
#
loop_
_entity.id
_entity.type
_entity.pdbx_description
1 polymer ?
#
loop_
_entity_poly.entity_id
_entity_poly.type
_entity_poly.pdbx_seq_one_letter_code
_entity_poly.pdbx_strand_id
1 'polypeptide(L)' 'MHVNAVLFGLGAVTVLSIPALADRAVFLIPAVVVASFALAPFIAGMIAPRMRIRNWSRKAWREGDAISG' A
#
# COMPACT_ATOMS: atom_id res chain seq x y z
N MET A 1 -4.57 -4.32 -0.10
CA MET A 1 -5.23 -3.79 1.11
C MET A 1 -4.31 -2.87 1.92
N HIS A 2 -3.08 -3.27 2.26
CA HIS A 2 -2.17 -2.44 3.09
C HIS A 2 -1.69 -1.14 2.43
N VAL A 3 -1.30 -1.16 1.15
CA VAL A 3 -0.77 0.03 0.45
C VAL A 3 -1.78 1.19 0.47
N ASN A 4 -3.07 0.92 0.24
CA ASN A 4 -4.12 1.93 0.29
C ASN A 4 -4.23 2.58 1.68
N ALA A 5 -4.19 1.78 2.75
CA ALA A 5 -4.25 2.29 4.13
C ALA A 5 -3.05 3.17 4.48
N VAL A 6 -1.85 2.81 4.00
CA VAL A 6 -0.64 3.63 4.20
C VAL A 6 -0.76 4.96 3.45
N LEU A 7 -1.23 4.94 2.19
CA LEU A 7 -1.44 6.17 1.40
C LEU A 7 -2.48 7.09 2.05
N PHE A 8 -3.60 6.52 2.48
CA PHE A 8 -4.64 7.26 3.18
C PHE A 8 -4.12 7.87 4.48
N GLY A 9 -3.43 7.08 5.31
CA GLY A 9 -2.86 7.56 6.57
C GLY A 9 -1.85 8.68 6.36
N LEU A 10 -0.96 8.54 5.38
CA LEU A 10 0.00 9.59 5.01
C LEU A 10 -0.73 10.88 4.58
N GLY A 11 -1.73 10.75 3.69
CA GLY A 11 -2.52 11.89 3.23
C GLY A 11 -3.31 12.57 4.35
N ALA A 12 -3.96 11.79 5.22
CA ALA A 12 -4.70 12.32 6.35
C ALA A 12 -3.79 13.06 7.34
N VAL A 13 -2.62 12.51 7.66
CA VAL A 13 -1.62 13.19 8.49
C VAL A 13 -1.18 14.50 7.83
N THR A 14 -0.87 14.51 6.53
CA THR A 14 -0.49 15.77 5.85
C THR A 14 -1.58 16.84 5.85
N VAL A 15 -2.84 16.45 5.69
CA VAL A 15 -3.98 17.38 5.71
C VAL A 15 -4.19 17.96 7.10
N LEU A 16 -4.05 17.14 8.14
CA LEU A 16 -4.33 17.55 9.52
C LEU A 16 -3.14 18.24 10.20
N SER A 17 -1.90 17.98 9.76
CA SER A 17 -0.71 18.62 10.31
C SER A 17 -0.50 20.06 9.82
N ILE A 18 -1.15 20.48 8.72
CA ILE A 18 -1.00 21.83 8.17
C ILE A 18 -2.30 22.61 8.44
N PRO A 19 -2.28 23.69 9.27
CA PRO A 19 -3.49 24.42 9.66
C PRO A 19 -4.32 24.91 8.47
N ALA A 20 -3.67 25.43 7.43
CA ALA A 20 -4.34 25.91 6.22
C ALA A 20 -5.06 24.81 5.41
N LEU A 21 -4.65 23.56 5.55
CA LEU A 21 -5.32 22.40 4.94
C LEU A 21 -6.41 21.85 5.86
N ALA A 22 -6.20 21.89 7.18
CA ALA A 22 -7.17 21.43 8.17
C ALA A 22 -8.51 22.17 8.06
N ASP A 23 -8.50 23.48 7.75
CA ASP A 23 -9.71 24.27 7.49
C ASP A 23 -10.56 23.71 6.33
N ARG A 24 -9.94 22.97 5.41
CA ARG A 24 -10.58 22.35 4.25
C ARG A 24 -10.68 20.84 4.38
N ALA A 25 -10.46 20.28 5.57
CA ALA A 25 -10.42 18.83 5.80
C ALA A 25 -11.70 18.11 5.33
N VAL A 26 -12.87 18.76 5.46
CA VAL A 26 -14.15 18.25 4.95
C VAL A 26 -14.09 17.89 3.46
N PHE A 27 -13.32 18.63 2.66
CA PHE A 27 -13.16 18.37 1.22
C PHE A 27 -11.89 17.56 0.92
N LEU A 28 -10.81 17.83 1.65
CA LEU A 28 -9.52 17.20 1.41
C LEU A 28 -9.49 15.72 1.83
N ILE A 29 -10.15 15.35 2.92
CA ILE A 29 -10.16 13.95 3.37
C ILE A 29 -10.85 13.03 2.35
N PRO A 30 -12.05 13.34 1.82
CA PRO A 30 -12.63 12.56 0.72
C PRO A 30 -11.75 12.53 -0.53
N ALA A 31 -11.11 13.66 -0.88
CA ALA A 31 -10.17 13.71 -2.00
C ALA A 31 -8.97 12.77 -1.80
N VAL A 32 -8.40 12.73 -0.58
CA VAL A 32 -7.32 11.80 -0.20
C VAL A 32 -7.78 10.35 -0.32
N VAL A 33 -9.02 10.02 0.06
CA VAL A 33 -9.56 8.67 -0.09
C VAL A 33 -9.59 8.26 -1.56
N VAL A 34 -10.14 9.11 -2.44
CA VAL A 34 -10.22 8.84 -3.88
C VAL A 34 -8.83 8.72 -4.49
N ALA A 35 -7.91 9.63 -4.14
CA ALA A 35 -6.53 9.61 -4.60
C ALA A 35 -5.80 8.33 -4.13
N SER A 36 -5.98 7.91 -2.88
CA SER A 36 -5.38 6.70 -2.32
C SER A 36 -5.89 5.46 -3.06
N PHE A 37 -7.20 5.38 -3.31
CA PHE A 37 -7.79 4.28 -4.07
C PHE A 37 -7.28 4.23 -5.51
N ALA A 38 -7.11 5.38 -6.16
CA ALA A 38 -6.59 5.47 -7.51
C ALA A 38 -5.11 5.06 -7.57
N LEU A 39 -4.29 5.48 -6.61
CA LEU A 39 -2.84 5.23 -6.59
C LEU A 39 -2.47 3.82 -6.07
N ALA A 40 -3.28 3.25 -5.18
CA ALA A 40 -3.02 1.95 -4.57
C ALA A 40 -2.73 0.81 -5.57
N PRO A 41 -3.51 0.58 -6.65
CA PRO A 41 -3.23 -0.49 -7.60
C PRO A 41 -1.92 -0.27 -8.38
N PHE A 42 -1.57 0.98 -8.72
CA PHE A 42 -0.31 1.28 -9.40
C PHE A 42 0.90 0.96 -8.52
N ILE A 43 0.88 1.44 -7.28
CA ILE A 43 1.98 1.20 -6.33
C ILE A 43 2.07 -0.29 -5.96
N ALA A 44 0.94 -0.94 -5.69
CA ALA A 44 0.91 -2.37 -5.41
C ALA A 44 1.43 -3.19 -6.60
N GLY A 45 1.07 -2.82 -7.84
CA GLY A 45 1.53 -3.46 -9.07
C GLY A 45 3.04 -3.34 -9.28
N MET A 46 3.69 -2.29 -8.79
CA MET A 46 5.14 -2.13 -8.84
C MET A 46 5.86 -2.92 -7.73
N ILE A 47 5.28 -2.97 -6.53
CA ILE A 47 5.90 -3.60 -5.35
C ILE A 47 5.73 -5.12 -5.37
N ALA A 48 4.53 -5.62 -5.70
CA ALA A 48 4.20 -7.05 -5.70
C ALA A 48 5.18 -7.93 -6.51
N PRO A 49 5.56 -7.61 -7.77
CA PRO A 49 6.50 -8.43 -8.53
C PRO A 49 7.89 -8.46 -7.89
N ARG A 50 8.37 -7.36 -7.30
CA ARG A 50 9.66 -7.31 -6.59
C ARG A 50 9.66 -8.24 -5.37
N MET A 51 8.54 -8.33 -4.65
CA MET A 51 8.41 -9.24 -3.52
C MET A 51 8.26 -10.70 -3.96
N ARG A 52 7.53 -10.94 -5.06
CA ARG A 52 7.38 -12.28 -5.65
C ARG A 52 8.71 -12.84 -6.16
N ILE A 53 9.57 -12.01 -6.75
CA ILE A 53 10.91 -12.42 -7.19
C ILE A 53 11.79 -12.83 -5.99
N ARG A 54 11.62 -12.20 -4.82
CA ARG A 54 12.45 -12.49 -3.64
C ARG A 54 11.93 -13.65 -2.78
N ASN A 55 10.62 -13.89 -2.73
CA ASN A 55 10.02 -14.88 -1.83
C ASN A 55 9.67 -16.23 -2.50
N TRP A 56 9.65 -16.31 -3.83
CA TRP A 56 9.30 -17.52 -4.58
C TRP A 56 10.43 -18.00 -5.48
N SER A 57 11.63 -18.15 -4.94
CA SER A 57 12.57 -19.08 -5.58
C SER A 57 11.90 -20.47 -5.52
N ARG A 58 11.56 -21.05 -6.68
CA ARG A 58 10.99 -22.42 -6.82
C ARG A 58 11.70 -23.49 -5.98
N LYS A 59 12.93 -23.20 -5.58
CA LYS A 59 13.78 -24.01 -4.70
C LYS A 59 13.19 -24.17 -3.28
N ALA A 60 12.73 -23.08 -2.64
CA ALA A 60 12.20 -23.13 -1.27
C ALA A 60 10.88 -23.92 -1.17
N TRP A 61 10.05 -23.88 -2.22
CA TRP A 61 8.82 -24.68 -2.30
C TRP A 61 9.09 -26.18 -2.49
N ARG A 62 10.14 -26.56 -3.24
CA ARG A 62 10.54 -27.97 -3.41
C ARG A 62 11.22 -28.55 -2.17
N GLU A 63 11.98 -27.73 -1.44
CA GLU A 63 12.66 -28.15 -0.21
C GLU A 63 11.67 -28.53 0.90
N GLY A 64 10.55 -27.78 1.03
CA GLY A 64 9.50 -28.06 2.02
C GLY A 64 8.67 -29.31 1.74
N ASP A 65 8.59 -29.72 0.47
CA ASP A 65 7.90 -30.95 0.05
C ASP A 65 8.74 -32.20 0.36
N ALA A 66 10.08 -32.06 0.38
CA ALA A 66 11.01 -33.16 0.66
C ALA A 66 11.11 -33.57 2.14
N ILE A 67 10.69 -32.71 3.06
CA ILE A 67 10.64 -32.99 4.52
C ILE A 67 9.28 -33.53 4.98
N SER A 68 8.26 -33.48 4.12
CA SER A 68 6.89 -33.94 4.44
C SER A 68 6.53 -35.29 3.80
N GLY A 69 7.48 -35.92 3.08
CA GLY A 69 7.33 -37.21 2.40
C GLY A 69 7.90 -38.38 3.18
#